data_AF-A0A1G0V0B8-F1
#
_entry.id   AF-A0A1G0V0B8-F1
#
_cell.length_a   1.000
_cell.length_b   1.000
_cell.length_c   1.000
_cell.angle_alpha   90.00
_cell.angle_beta   90.00
_cell.angle_gamma   90.00
#
_symmetry.space_group_name_H-M   'P 1'
#
loop_
_entity.id
_entity.type
_entity.pdbx_description
1 polymer ?
#
loop_
_entity_poly.entity_id
_entity_poly.type
_entity_poly.pdbx_seq_one_letter_code
_entity_poly.pdbx_strand_id
1 'polypeptide(L)'
;LIINGIHSGEIEGKDASMILLREILVTKEKEKMLDNVILLVIPVFSVDGHERFGKYNRINQNGPEEMGWRTTAQNLNLNRDWMKADAPEMKAMLKLFSSWLPDFIIDNHTTDGADYLYVMTFGIEYFKNSYSETELMLRSKFAPFLYEKMNQTGFLSHGYVWLKDWVKGLDSGITEGPGAPRFSTGYAAIQNRPALLVETHMLKPYKERVFSTKVAMEAVIEFCSDNKVEIIELNGKADRNSIINLLEKKEKLPVGFKVSGKSVKTPFKGVKYYKEKSEISGDEKIVYTNEKENLVLDLFNDVQIVKEVSVPNLYIIPSEWSLIVERMRLHGVKVDTLKEDKIFDVKRYRFSDIKFEEKPFEGRNRVSFTINEYYEKRKIPAGSYIVSTDQRTIKVIVNLLEPEAEDSFIKWGFFNAIFEQKEYFEAYVMEKISQEMIKKDPQLKKEFDEKLSLDEKFKNDPNARLNFFYERSPYYDSQLNVYPVMKVE
;
A
#
# COMPACT_ATOMS: atom_id res chain seq x y z
N LEU A 1 -5.37 -17.41 -6.24
CA LEU A 1 -4.25 -16.84 -7.03
C LEU A 1 -2.97 -17.02 -6.24
N ILE A 2 -1.97 -17.65 -6.83
CA ILE A 2 -0.64 -17.86 -6.24
C ILE A 2 0.35 -16.97 -6.99
N ILE A 3 1.05 -16.12 -6.25
CA ILE A 3 2.03 -15.17 -6.78
C ILE A 3 3.40 -15.58 -6.25
N ASN A 4 4.37 -15.66 -7.17
CA ASN A 4 5.73 -16.04 -6.86
C ASN A 4 6.72 -15.10 -7.55
N GLY A 5 7.90 -14.94 -6.98
CA GLY A 5 9.00 -14.23 -7.62
C GLY A 5 8.69 -12.75 -7.88
N ILE A 6 7.80 -12.12 -7.09
CA ILE A 6 7.60 -10.67 -7.10
C ILE A 6 8.91 -9.95 -6.72
N HIS A 7 9.68 -10.55 -5.80
CA HIS A 7 11.13 -10.35 -5.66
C HIS A 7 11.79 -11.63 -6.14
N SER A 8 12.50 -11.60 -7.26
CA SER A 8 12.99 -12.86 -7.87
C SER A 8 14.22 -13.45 -7.19
N GLY A 9 14.77 -12.77 -6.18
CA GLY A 9 15.69 -13.38 -5.21
C GLY A 9 14.99 -14.22 -4.12
N GLU A 10 13.66 -14.25 -4.09
CA GLU A 10 12.77 -15.00 -3.17
C GLU A 10 11.99 -16.01 -4.03
N ILE A 11 12.66 -17.08 -4.47
CA ILE A 11 12.19 -17.88 -5.60
C ILE A 11 11.68 -19.28 -5.24
N GLU A 12 11.70 -19.65 -3.97
CA GLU A 12 11.21 -20.94 -3.49
C GLU A 12 9.74 -21.19 -3.83
N GLY A 13 8.93 -20.12 -3.91
CA GLY A 13 7.54 -20.20 -4.33
C GLY A 13 7.37 -20.71 -5.76
N LYS A 14 8.30 -20.34 -6.67
CA LYS A 14 8.31 -20.85 -8.05
C LYS A 14 8.48 -22.37 -8.03
N ASP A 15 9.54 -22.85 -7.38
CA ASP A 15 9.86 -24.28 -7.36
C ASP A 15 8.80 -25.08 -6.63
N ALA A 16 8.28 -24.57 -5.52
CA ALA A 16 7.17 -25.17 -4.78
C ALA A 16 5.93 -25.29 -5.67
N SER A 17 5.60 -24.24 -6.44
CA SER A 17 4.47 -24.22 -7.37
C SER A 17 4.68 -25.22 -8.50
N MET A 18 5.89 -25.32 -9.05
CA MET A 18 6.21 -26.27 -10.12
C MET A 18 6.10 -27.73 -9.66
N ILE A 19 6.56 -28.05 -8.45
CA ILE A 19 6.39 -29.39 -7.86
C ILE A 19 4.90 -29.69 -7.66
N LEU A 20 4.15 -28.76 -7.06
CA LEU A 20 2.71 -28.92 -6.84
C LEU A 20 1.94 -29.14 -8.15
N LEU A 21 2.19 -28.30 -9.17
CA LEU A 21 1.55 -28.43 -10.48
C LEU A 21 1.91 -29.75 -11.17
N ARG A 22 3.15 -30.24 -11.02
CA ARG A 22 3.54 -31.56 -11.52
C ARG A 22 2.75 -32.69 -10.86
N GLU A 23 2.56 -32.63 -9.54
CA GLU A 23 1.79 -33.62 -8.78
C GLU A 23 0.29 -33.59 -9.12
N ILE A 24 -0.24 -32.42 -9.47
CA ILE A 24 -1.64 -32.25 -9.88
C ILE A 24 -1.85 -32.70 -11.34
N LEU A 25 -1.03 -32.20 -12.27
CA LEU A 25 -1.31 -32.29 -13.71
C LEU A 25 -0.59 -33.45 -14.42
N VAL A 26 0.58 -33.86 -13.91
CA VAL A 26 1.43 -34.86 -14.59
C VAL A 26 1.34 -36.21 -13.90
N THR A 27 1.64 -36.30 -12.59
CA THR A 27 1.54 -37.58 -11.88
C THR A 27 0.13 -37.88 -11.40
N LYS A 28 -0.72 -36.85 -11.31
CA LYS A 28 -2.12 -36.92 -10.88
C LYS A 28 -2.32 -37.40 -9.43
N GLU A 29 -1.25 -37.46 -8.64
CA GLU A 29 -1.32 -37.79 -7.21
C GLU A 29 -2.21 -36.82 -6.42
N LYS A 30 -2.31 -35.57 -6.89
CA LYS A 30 -3.10 -34.51 -6.27
C LYS A 30 -4.19 -33.95 -7.18
N GLU A 31 -4.62 -34.68 -8.23
CA GLU A 31 -5.59 -34.16 -9.21
C GLU A 31 -6.89 -33.66 -8.57
N LYS A 32 -7.35 -34.32 -7.49
CA LYS A 32 -8.56 -33.98 -6.74
C LYS A 32 -8.52 -32.61 -6.06
N MET A 33 -7.34 -32.01 -5.91
CA MET A 33 -7.23 -30.64 -5.40
C MET A 33 -7.96 -29.63 -6.30
N LEU A 34 -8.19 -29.97 -7.58
CA LEU A 34 -8.91 -29.12 -8.53
C LEU A 34 -10.43 -29.36 -8.57
N ASP A 35 -10.96 -30.32 -7.81
CA ASP A 35 -12.39 -30.69 -7.86
C ASP A 35 -13.30 -29.49 -7.54
N ASN A 36 -12.80 -28.55 -6.71
CA ASN A 36 -13.58 -27.44 -6.15
C ASN A 36 -12.94 -26.06 -6.31
N VAL A 37 -11.74 -25.96 -6.89
CA VAL A 37 -10.98 -24.70 -6.97
C VAL A 37 -10.38 -24.51 -8.35
N ILE A 38 -10.26 -23.25 -8.75
CA ILE A 38 -9.49 -22.85 -9.93
C ILE A 38 -8.16 -22.26 -9.46
N LEU A 39 -7.05 -22.83 -9.93
CA LEU A 39 -5.72 -22.32 -9.62
C LEU A 39 -5.25 -21.37 -10.71
N LEU A 40 -5.00 -20.12 -10.31
CA LEU A 40 -4.21 -19.15 -11.07
C LEU A 40 -2.83 -19.10 -10.44
N VAL A 41 -1.79 -19.46 -11.19
CA VAL A 41 -0.41 -19.50 -10.70
C VAL A 41 0.45 -18.60 -11.56
N ILE A 42 1.07 -17.60 -10.92
CA ILE A 42 2.09 -16.74 -11.51
C ILE A 42 3.44 -17.25 -11.01
N PRO A 43 4.18 -18.05 -11.80
CA PRO A 43 5.41 -18.69 -11.34
C PRO A 43 6.55 -17.68 -11.14
N VAL A 44 6.57 -16.61 -11.94
CA VAL A 44 7.54 -15.52 -11.85
C VAL A 44 6.81 -14.23 -12.20
N PHE A 45 6.65 -13.36 -11.21
CA PHE A 45 5.99 -12.08 -11.44
C PHE A 45 6.97 -11.01 -11.95
N SER A 46 8.17 -10.90 -11.37
CA SER A 46 9.23 -10.01 -11.86
C SER A 46 10.14 -10.75 -12.84
N VAL A 47 9.71 -10.88 -14.10
CA VAL A 47 10.48 -11.66 -15.11
C VAL A 47 11.88 -11.08 -15.32
N ASP A 48 11.99 -9.76 -15.48
CA ASP A 48 13.30 -9.10 -15.63
C ASP A 48 14.21 -9.29 -14.41
N GLY A 49 13.62 -9.23 -13.21
CA GLY A 49 14.34 -9.49 -11.97
C GLY A 49 14.85 -10.93 -11.94
N HIS A 50 14.03 -11.89 -12.38
CA HIS A 50 14.39 -13.30 -12.45
C HIS A 50 15.55 -13.56 -13.41
N GLU A 51 15.51 -12.99 -14.62
CA GLU A 51 16.55 -13.20 -15.63
C GLU A 51 17.88 -12.49 -15.30
N ARG A 52 17.89 -11.59 -14.33
CA ARG A 52 19.12 -11.06 -13.74
C ARG A 52 19.69 -12.06 -12.74
N PHE A 53 20.22 -13.18 -13.24
CA PHE A 53 20.81 -14.24 -12.42
C PHE A 53 22.17 -13.87 -11.82
N GLY A 54 22.40 -14.36 -10.60
CA GLY A 54 23.71 -14.28 -9.98
C GLY A 54 23.73 -14.85 -8.58
N LYS A 55 24.81 -15.58 -8.27
CA LYS A 55 25.09 -16.10 -6.93
C LYS A 55 25.08 -15.03 -5.82
N TYR A 56 25.41 -13.79 -6.16
CA TYR A 56 25.60 -12.69 -5.20
C TYR A 56 24.42 -11.72 -5.11
N ASN A 57 23.27 -12.06 -5.68
CA ASN A 57 22.11 -11.18 -5.70
C ASN A 57 21.42 -11.00 -4.34
N ARG A 58 21.67 -11.90 -3.37
CA ARG A 58 21.04 -11.88 -2.04
C ARG A 58 22.05 -12.24 -0.95
N ILE A 59 22.66 -11.23 -0.34
CA ILE A 59 23.58 -11.42 0.79
C ILE A 59 22.89 -11.93 2.06
N ASN A 60 21.59 -11.62 2.23
CA ASN A 60 20.85 -11.91 3.47
C ASN A 60 20.31 -13.34 3.55
N GLN A 61 20.53 -14.20 2.54
CA GLN A 61 19.76 -15.44 2.40
C GLN A 61 20.61 -16.64 2.01
N ASN A 62 20.26 -17.79 2.56
CA ASN A 62 20.70 -19.11 2.10
C ASN A 62 19.75 -19.58 0.99
N GLY A 63 19.96 -19.01 -0.21
CA GLY A 63 19.18 -19.29 -1.42
C GLY A 63 19.71 -20.47 -2.24
N PRO A 64 19.16 -20.67 -3.46
CA PRO A 64 19.75 -21.58 -4.45
C PRO A 64 21.13 -21.06 -4.89
N GLU A 65 21.87 -21.87 -5.66
CA GLU A 65 23.21 -21.49 -6.16
C GLU A 65 23.21 -20.16 -6.91
N GLU A 66 22.17 -19.93 -7.73
CA GLU A 66 21.91 -18.67 -8.42
C GLU A 66 20.44 -18.29 -8.25
N MET A 67 20.19 -17.00 -8.09
CA MET A 67 18.84 -16.45 -7.90
C MET A 67 18.70 -15.12 -8.63
N GLY A 68 17.46 -14.66 -8.79
CA GLY A 68 17.16 -13.38 -9.43
C GLY A 68 17.42 -12.18 -8.52
N TRP A 69 17.10 -11.01 -9.04
CA TRP A 69 17.20 -9.71 -8.41
C TRP A 69 15.87 -9.24 -7.81
N ARG A 70 15.94 -8.27 -6.88
CA ARG A 70 14.78 -7.79 -6.12
C ARG A 70 13.78 -6.98 -6.96
N THR A 71 14.28 -6.21 -7.91
CA THR A 71 13.51 -5.23 -8.69
C THR A 71 13.49 -5.57 -10.18
N THR A 72 12.57 -4.97 -10.92
CA THR A 72 12.50 -5.10 -12.40
C THR A 72 13.70 -4.42 -13.08
N ALA A 73 13.83 -4.51 -14.41
CA ALA A 73 14.89 -3.80 -15.15
C ALA A 73 14.80 -2.27 -15.01
N GLN A 74 13.62 -1.73 -14.71
CA GLN A 74 13.41 -0.31 -14.39
C GLN A 74 13.77 0.05 -12.94
N ASN A 75 14.29 -0.92 -12.18
CA ASN A 75 14.57 -0.83 -10.76
C ASN A 75 13.35 -0.51 -9.89
N LEU A 76 12.16 -0.95 -10.32
CA LEU A 76 10.92 -0.84 -9.56
C LEU A 76 10.69 -2.09 -8.71
N ASN A 77 10.25 -1.90 -7.47
CA ASN A 77 9.81 -2.96 -6.60
C ASN A 77 8.32 -3.22 -6.82
N LEU A 78 7.98 -4.36 -7.43
CA LEU A 78 6.59 -4.74 -7.68
C LEU A 78 5.76 -4.87 -6.39
N ASN A 79 6.39 -5.22 -5.26
CA ASN A 79 5.75 -5.24 -3.94
C ASN A 79 5.67 -3.83 -3.28
N ARG A 80 5.68 -2.77 -4.11
CA ARG A 80 5.31 -1.39 -3.75
C ARG A 80 4.40 -0.75 -4.82
N ASP A 81 3.98 -1.52 -5.82
CA ASP A 81 3.40 -0.98 -7.06
C ASP A 81 1.90 -1.24 -7.21
N TRP A 82 1.27 -2.01 -6.30
CA TRP A 82 -0.13 -2.47 -6.43
C TRP A 82 -1.18 -1.36 -6.55
N MET A 83 -0.88 -0.15 -6.06
CA MET A 83 -1.76 1.02 -6.19
C MET A 83 -1.34 1.95 -7.31
N LYS A 84 -0.05 2.32 -7.37
CA LYS A 84 0.42 3.29 -8.36
C LYS A 84 0.46 2.68 -9.77
N ALA A 85 0.77 1.39 -9.91
CA ALA A 85 0.82 0.67 -11.20
C ALA A 85 1.76 1.32 -12.23
N ASP A 86 2.99 1.62 -11.83
CA ASP A 86 4.00 2.16 -12.74
C ASP A 86 4.56 1.10 -13.70
N ALA A 87 4.85 -0.10 -13.17
CA ALA A 87 5.51 -1.18 -13.90
C ALA A 87 4.56 -1.91 -14.87
N PRO A 88 5.02 -2.33 -16.06
CA PRO A 88 4.18 -3.07 -17.01
C PRO A 88 3.68 -4.41 -16.45
N GLU A 89 4.47 -5.11 -15.65
CA GLU A 89 4.09 -6.35 -14.98
C GLU A 89 2.92 -6.10 -14.04
N MET A 90 2.99 -5.02 -13.25
CA MET A 90 1.90 -4.67 -12.34
C MET A 90 0.61 -4.32 -13.08
N LYS A 91 0.69 -3.61 -14.21
CA LYS A 91 -0.49 -3.34 -15.05
C LYS A 91 -1.13 -4.64 -15.57
N ALA A 92 -0.31 -5.62 -15.95
CA ALA A 92 -0.79 -6.94 -16.38
C ALA A 92 -1.42 -7.72 -15.22
N MET A 93 -0.79 -7.71 -14.03
CA MET A 93 -1.33 -8.33 -12.82
C MET A 93 -2.68 -7.73 -12.43
N LEU A 94 -2.81 -6.41 -12.42
CA LEU A 94 -4.05 -5.73 -12.09
C LEU A 94 -5.17 -6.05 -13.08
N LYS A 95 -4.84 -6.17 -14.38
CA LYS A 95 -5.80 -6.64 -15.39
C LYS A 95 -6.25 -8.08 -15.13
N LEU A 96 -5.32 -8.99 -14.79
CA LEU A 96 -5.66 -10.37 -14.41
C LEU A 96 -6.54 -10.38 -13.15
N PHE A 97 -6.15 -9.63 -12.13
CA PHE A 97 -6.86 -9.54 -10.86
C PHE A 97 -8.27 -9.00 -11.05
N SER A 98 -8.45 -7.91 -11.78
CA SER A 98 -9.78 -7.32 -12.00
C SER A 98 -10.66 -8.16 -12.92
N SER A 99 -10.09 -8.97 -13.81
CA SER A 99 -10.83 -9.86 -14.71
C SER A 99 -11.28 -11.15 -14.02
N TRP A 100 -10.41 -11.75 -13.19
CA TRP A 100 -10.70 -13.00 -12.48
C TRP A 100 -11.31 -12.80 -11.11
N LEU A 101 -10.96 -11.70 -10.45
CA LEU A 101 -11.34 -11.34 -9.08
C LEU A 101 -11.18 -12.51 -8.09
N PRO A 102 -9.94 -13.00 -7.86
CA PRO A 102 -9.69 -14.25 -7.16
C PRO A 102 -10.25 -14.28 -5.73
N ASP A 103 -10.81 -15.41 -5.31
CA ASP A 103 -11.41 -15.56 -3.98
C ASP A 103 -10.43 -15.64 -2.82
N PHE A 104 -9.18 -16.02 -3.09
CA PHE A 104 -8.09 -16.09 -2.10
C PHE A 104 -6.74 -15.86 -2.80
N ILE A 105 -5.85 -15.11 -2.16
CA ILE A 105 -4.51 -14.79 -2.68
C ILE A 105 -3.42 -15.39 -1.78
N ILE A 106 -2.40 -15.95 -2.41
CA ILE A 106 -1.16 -16.39 -1.76
C ILE A 106 -0.04 -15.60 -2.42
N ASP A 107 0.76 -14.89 -1.63
CA ASP A 107 1.97 -14.22 -2.09
C ASP A 107 3.18 -14.85 -1.39
N ASN A 108 4.05 -15.49 -2.17
CA ASN A 108 5.18 -16.27 -1.65
C ASN A 108 6.47 -15.45 -1.66
N HIS A 109 7.10 -15.37 -0.50
CA HIS A 109 8.22 -14.51 -0.15
C HIS A 109 9.21 -15.19 0.82
N THR A 110 10.28 -14.46 1.15
CA THR A 110 11.27 -14.84 2.16
C THR A 110 11.55 -13.71 3.15
N THR A 111 11.41 -13.99 4.44
CA THR A 111 11.65 -13.05 5.53
C THR A 111 13.12 -12.68 5.61
N ASP A 112 13.45 -11.39 5.55
CA ASP A 112 14.72 -10.88 6.09
C ASP A 112 14.53 -10.61 7.61
N GLY A 113 15.55 -10.75 8.46
CA GLY A 113 15.35 -10.56 9.90
C GLY A 113 16.34 -11.28 10.82
N ALA A 114 15.79 -11.91 11.85
CA ALA A 114 16.52 -12.66 12.88
C ALA A 114 16.63 -14.16 12.55
N ASP A 115 17.49 -14.89 13.27
CA ASP A 115 17.52 -16.36 13.23
C ASP A 115 16.61 -16.95 14.32
N TYR A 116 15.80 -17.94 13.93
CA TYR A 116 14.82 -18.61 14.77
C TYR A 116 14.50 -20.01 14.25
N LEU A 117 13.75 -20.81 14.99
CA LEU A 117 13.55 -22.23 14.65
C LEU A 117 12.45 -22.49 13.63
N TYR A 118 11.60 -21.50 13.35
CA TYR A 118 10.52 -21.61 12.37
C TYR A 118 11.08 -21.60 10.95
N VAL A 119 10.68 -22.56 10.13
CA VAL A 119 11.03 -22.57 8.69
C VAL A 119 10.10 -21.63 7.93
N MET A 120 8.88 -21.47 8.43
CA MET A 120 7.82 -20.73 7.78
C MET A 120 7.20 -19.69 8.71
N THR A 121 7.00 -18.49 8.22
CA THR A 121 6.22 -17.46 8.89
C THR A 121 5.13 -16.94 7.97
N PHE A 122 4.05 -16.42 8.54
CA PHE A 122 2.87 -16.03 7.76
C PHE A 122 2.32 -14.68 8.16
N GLY A 123 2.09 -13.81 7.18
CA GLY A 123 1.22 -12.66 7.33
C GLY A 123 -0.20 -13.03 6.88
N ILE A 124 -1.20 -12.84 7.74
CA ILE A 124 -2.60 -12.97 7.35
C ILE A 124 -3.22 -11.58 7.53
N GLU A 125 -4.04 -11.14 6.57
CA GLU A 125 -4.62 -9.79 6.59
C GLU A 125 -5.99 -9.78 7.29
N TYR A 126 -5.97 -9.89 8.61
CA TYR A 126 -7.14 -9.97 9.50
C TYR A 126 -7.15 -8.81 10.52
N PHE A 127 -6.88 -7.61 10.02
CA PHE A 127 -6.99 -6.35 10.77
C PHE A 127 -8.18 -5.50 10.30
N LYS A 128 -8.30 -4.28 10.84
CA LYS A 128 -9.41 -3.34 10.60
C LYS A 128 -9.48 -2.76 9.17
N ASN A 129 -8.56 -3.11 8.29
CA ASN A 129 -8.62 -2.87 6.84
C ASN A 129 -9.48 -3.91 6.10
N SER A 130 -9.71 -5.08 6.69
CA SER A 130 -10.54 -6.16 6.16
C SER A 130 -12.01 -6.04 6.58
N TYR A 131 -12.91 -6.68 5.84
CA TYR A 131 -14.31 -6.82 6.25
C TYR A 131 -14.42 -7.69 7.51
N SER A 132 -15.21 -7.28 8.50
CA SER A 132 -15.19 -7.89 9.84
C SER A 132 -15.54 -9.38 9.88
N GLU A 133 -16.47 -9.85 9.04
CA GLU A 133 -16.77 -11.30 8.98
C GLU A 133 -15.63 -12.09 8.31
N THR A 134 -14.96 -11.50 7.31
CA THR A 134 -13.76 -12.10 6.68
C THR A 134 -12.62 -12.15 7.68
N GLU A 135 -12.40 -11.07 8.44
CA GLU A 135 -11.43 -11.01 9.53
C GLU A 135 -11.65 -12.15 10.54
N LEU A 136 -12.90 -12.32 10.99
CA LEU A 136 -13.27 -13.34 11.96
C LEU A 136 -13.03 -14.75 11.40
N MET A 137 -13.42 -15.04 10.16
CA MET A 137 -13.16 -16.34 9.50
C MET A 137 -11.66 -16.61 9.41
N LEU A 138 -10.86 -15.61 9.01
CA LEU A 138 -9.42 -15.75 8.90
C LEU A 138 -8.76 -16.03 10.25
N ARG A 139 -9.13 -15.27 11.28
CA ARG A 139 -8.56 -15.37 12.63
C ARG A 139 -8.98 -16.66 13.35
N SER A 140 -10.26 -17.02 13.29
CA SER A 140 -10.83 -18.10 14.12
C SER A 140 -10.82 -19.47 13.44
N LYS A 141 -10.74 -19.52 12.11
CA LYS A 141 -10.85 -20.77 11.34
C LYS A 141 -9.62 -21.04 10.47
N PHE A 142 -9.27 -20.10 9.59
CA PHE A 142 -8.16 -20.31 8.66
C PHE A 142 -6.80 -20.37 9.34
N ALA A 143 -6.48 -19.40 10.21
CA ALA A 143 -5.17 -19.36 10.88
C ALA A 143 -4.92 -20.63 11.72
N PRO A 144 -5.83 -21.10 12.60
CA PRO A 144 -5.66 -22.37 13.31
C PRO A 144 -5.48 -23.57 12.38
N PHE A 145 -6.29 -23.65 11.31
CA PHE A 145 -6.18 -24.71 10.30
C PHE A 145 -4.79 -24.72 9.62
N LEU A 146 -4.29 -23.54 9.22
CA LEU A 146 -2.97 -23.42 8.61
C LEU A 146 -1.85 -23.88 9.56
N TYR A 147 -1.90 -23.45 10.83
CA TYR A 147 -0.94 -23.90 11.84
C TYR A 147 -0.97 -25.42 12.04
N GLU A 148 -2.16 -26.01 12.10
CA GLU A 148 -2.32 -27.45 12.24
C GLU A 148 -1.68 -28.19 11.05
N LYS A 149 -1.99 -27.78 9.82
CA LYS A 149 -1.45 -28.39 8.60
C LYS A 149 0.08 -28.30 8.52
N MET A 150 0.64 -27.14 8.85
CA MET A 150 2.09 -26.97 8.90
C MET A 150 2.73 -27.89 9.94
N ASN A 151 2.17 -27.93 11.16
CA ASN A 151 2.71 -28.75 12.25
C ASN A 151 2.67 -30.26 11.95
N GLN A 152 1.65 -30.76 11.24
CA GLN A 152 1.57 -32.17 10.84
C GLN A 152 2.73 -32.62 9.94
N THR A 153 3.38 -31.69 9.23
CA THR A 153 4.53 -31.97 8.35
C THR A 153 5.89 -31.82 9.01
N GLY A 154 5.93 -31.34 10.27
CA GLY A 154 7.17 -31.05 10.99
C GLY A 154 7.82 -29.70 10.66
N PHE A 155 7.29 -28.95 9.69
CA PHE A 155 7.71 -27.57 9.43
C PHE A 155 7.13 -26.63 10.49
N LEU A 156 7.94 -26.26 11.47
CA LEU A 156 7.56 -25.28 12.50
C LEU A 156 7.17 -23.95 11.84
N SER A 157 6.03 -23.41 12.27
CA SER A 157 5.51 -22.13 11.78
C SER A 157 5.16 -21.13 12.89
N HIS A 158 5.16 -19.85 12.53
CA HIS A 158 4.78 -18.74 13.39
C HIS A 158 4.07 -17.63 12.58
N GLY A 159 3.45 -16.67 13.28
CA GLY A 159 3.02 -15.43 12.64
C GLY A 159 4.23 -14.67 12.08
N TYR A 160 3.97 -13.73 11.17
CA TYR A 160 5.03 -13.01 10.47
C TYR A 160 6.00 -12.35 11.46
N VAL A 161 7.29 -12.60 11.27
CA VAL A 161 8.34 -12.11 12.15
C VAL A 161 8.88 -10.81 11.59
N TRP A 162 8.20 -9.70 11.91
CA TRP A 162 8.71 -8.37 11.63
C TRP A 162 9.29 -7.76 12.90
N LEU A 163 10.61 -7.57 12.94
CA LEU A 163 11.29 -6.91 14.06
C LEU A 163 10.80 -5.46 14.23
N LYS A 164 10.49 -5.07 15.46
CA LYS A 164 10.12 -3.68 15.77
C LYS A 164 11.29 -2.73 15.56
N ASP A 165 12.51 -3.17 15.87
CA ASP A 165 13.75 -2.45 15.67
C ASP A 165 14.83 -3.43 15.17
N TRP A 166 15.35 -3.17 13.98
CA TRP A 166 16.32 -4.03 13.31
C TRP A 166 17.68 -4.07 13.99
N VAL A 167 18.08 -2.98 14.65
CA VAL A 167 19.37 -2.89 15.36
C VAL A 167 19.28 -3.67 16.66
N LYS A 168 18.16 -3.54 17.37
CA LYS A 168 17.96 -4.24 18.64
C LYS A 168 17.66 -5.73 18.48
N GLY A 169 17.16 -6.16 17.32
CA GLY A 169 16.81 -7.54 17.05
C GLY A 169 15.58 -7.99 17.83
N LEU A 170 15.54 -9.27 18.23
CA LEU A 170 14.41 -9.88 18.96
C LEU A 170 14.17 -9.21 20.33
N ASP A 171 15.17 -8.56 20.93
CA ASP A 171 15.02 -7.78 22.18
C ASP A 171 13.98 -6.66 22.06
N SER A 172 13.74 -6.16 20.84
CA SER A 172 12.74 -5.12 20.59
C SER A 172 11.31 -5.64 20.53
N GLY A 173 11.14 -6.97 20.47
CA GLY A 173 9.89 -7.62 20.12
C GLY A 173 9.60 -7.64 18.63
N ILE A 174 8.41 -8.13 18.28
CA ILE A 174 7.91 -8.23 16.92
C ILE A 174 6.63 -7.42 16.75
N THR A 175 6.36 -6.96 15.53
CA THR A 175 5.18 -6.14 15.21
C THR A 175 4.35 -6.80 14.12
N GLU A 176 3.04 -6.64 14.21
CA GLU A 176 2.08 -7.11 13.22
C GLU A 176 1.00 -6.04 13.04
N GLY A 177 0.58 -5.78 11.82
CA GLY A 177 -0.41 -4.77 11.52
C GLY A 177 -0.86 -4.81 10.07
N PRO A 178 -1.83 -3.96 9.70
CA PRO A 178 -2.42 -3.99 8.38
C PRO A 178 -1.38 -3.64 7.31
N GLY A 179 -1.32 -4.45 6.25
CA GLY A 179 -0.53 -4.12 5.08
C GLY A 179 -1.05 -2.84 4.41
N ALA A 180 -0.15 -1.91 4.09
CA ALA A 180 -0.50 -0.78 3.23
C ALA A 180 -1.00 -1.28 1.84
N PRO A 181 -1.96 -0.60 1.19
CA PRO A 181 -2.51 -1.03 -0.10
C PRO A 181 -1.49 -1.21 -1.23
N ARG A 182 -0.30 -0.61 -1.13
CA ARG A 182 0.81 -0.87 -2.07
C ARG A 182 1.36 -2.30 -2.06
N PHE A 183 1.05 -3.09 -1.04
CA PHE A 183 1.41 -4.51 -0.91
C PHE A 183 0.24 -5.39 -1.37
N SER A 184 0.52 -6.61 -1.81
CA SER A 184 -0.49 -7.56 -2.28
C SER A 184 -1.58 -7.86 -1.25
N THR A 185 -1.23 -8.08 0.01
CA THR A 185 -2.20 -8.38 1.08
C THR A 185 -3.07 -7.18 1.42
N GLY A 186 -2.47 -6.00 1.56
CA GLY A 186 -3.21 -4.74 1.77
C GLY A 186 -4.14 -4.43 0.60
N TYR A 187 -3.68 -4.64 -0.63
CA TYR A 187 -4.48 -4.51 -1.85
C TYR A 187 -5.66 -5.51 -1.86
N ALA A 188 -5.42 -6.76 -1.50
CA ALA A 188 -6.44 -7.79 -1.39
C ALA A 188 -7.54 -7.39 -0.39
N ALA A 189 -7.16 -6.89 0.79
CA ALA A 189 -8.10 -6.46 1.81
C ALA A 189 -9.03 -5.33 1.32
N ILE A 190 -8.48 -4.33 0.63
CA ILE A 190 -9.32 -3.26 0.05
C ILE A 190 -10.11 -3.72 -1.18
N GLN A 191 -9.76 -4.85 -1.79
CA GLN A 191 -10.57 -5.55 -2.79
C GLN A 191 -11.58 -6.52 -2.17
N ASN A 192 -11.70 -6.56 -0.83
CA ASN A 192 -12.52 -7.51 -0.08
C ASN A 192 -12.18 -8.97 -0.41
N ARG A 193 -10.90 -9.30 -0.53
CA ARG A 193 -10.42 -10.68 -0.73
C ARG A 193 -9.45 -11.07 0.38
N PRO A 194 -9.57 -12.29 0.95
CA PRO A 194 -8.58 -12.82 1.88
C PRO A 194 -7.25 -13.06 1.18
N ALA A 195 -6.16 -12.87 1.93
CA ALA A 195 -4.81 -13.11 1.46
C ALA A 195 -3.91 -13.70 2.55
N LEU A 196 -2.98 -14.56 2.11
CA LEU A 196 -1.87 -15.09 2.88
C LEU A 196 -0.56 -14.59 2.27
N LEU A 197 0.24 -13.89 3.07
CA LEU A 197 1.64 -13.66 2.81
C LEU A 197 2.43 -14.83 3.42
N VAL A 198 3.14 -15.56 2.58
CA VAL A 198 4.01 -16.67 2.95
C VAL A 198 5.44 -16.16 2.99
N GLU A 199 6.12 -16.31 4.11
CA GLU A 199 7.41 -15.68 4.37
C GLU A 199 8.34 -16.72 4.99
N THR A 200 9.11 -17.41 4.14
CA THR A 200 10.03 -18.46 4.62
C THR A 200 11.25 -17.85 5.30
N HIS A 201 11.84 -18.57 6.24
CA HIS A 201 13.02 -18.09 6.94
C HIS A 201 14.26 -18.16 6.03
N MET A 202 14.87 -16.99 5.77
CA MET A 202 15.99 -16.84 4.84
C MET A 202 17.25 -17.67 5.11
N LEU A 203 17.51 -18.09 6.36
CA LEU A 203 18.73 -18.85 6.71
C LEU A 203 18.53 -20.36 6.65
N LYS A 204 17.29 -20.84 6.56
CA LYS A 204 17.01 -22.29 6.47
C LYS A 204 17.40 -22.83 5.10
N PRO A 205 17.77 -24.12 5.00
CA PRO A 205 18.16 -24.72 3.73
C PRO A 205 17.08 -24.48 2.66
N TYR A 206 17.50 -24.09 1.45
CA TYR A 206 16.57 -23.78 0.36
C TYR A 206 15.54 -24.89 0.11
N LYS A 207 15.95 -26.16 0.19
CA LYS A 207 15.07 -27.32 0.09
C LYS A 207 13.90 -27.26 1.09
N GLU A 208 14.17 -26.95 2.35
CA GLU A 208 13.14 -26.85 3.40
C GLU A 208 12.19 -25.67 3.15
N ARG A 209 12.73 -24.55 2.64
CA ARG A 209 11.93 -23.38 2.26
C ARG A 209 10.94 -23.72 1.13
N VAL A 210 11.41 -24.45 0.10
CA VAL A 210 10.56 -24.91 -1.02
C VAL A 210 9.45 -25.84 -0.52
N PHE A 211 9.79 -26.89 0.24
CA PHE A 211 8.78 -27.84 0.71
C PHE A 211 7.80 -27.24 1.71
N SER A 212 8.25 -26.36 2.62
CA SER A 212 7.34 -25.68 3.54
C SER A 212 6.40 -24.70 2.82
N THR A 213 6.87 -24.02 1.77
CA THR A 213 6.02 -23.19 0.89
C THR A 213 4.96 -24.02 0.19
N LYS A 214 5.32 -25.19 -0.32
CA LYS A 214 4.37 -26.14 -0.94
C LYS A 214 3.29 -26.57 0.05
N VAL A 215 3.66 -26.92 1.28
CA VAL A 215 2.69 -27.30 2.34
C VAL A 215 1.73 -26.15 2.63
N ALA A 216 2.22 -24.91 2.74
CA ALA A 216 1.35 -23.75 2.95
C ALA A 216 0.35 -23.55 1.80
N MET A 217 0.80 -23.68 0.55
CA MET A 217 -0.09 -23.60 -0.62
C MET A 217 -1.15 -24.71 -0.63
N GLU A 218 -0.75 -25.95 -0.32
CA GLU A 218 -1.68 -27.07 -0.22
C GLU A 218 -2.73 -26.85 0.87
N ALA A 219 -2.32 -26.32 2.03
CA ALA A 219 -3.23 -25.99 3.10
C ALA A 219 -4.25 -24.93 2.66
N VAL A 220 -3.84 -23.86 1.99
CA VAL A 220 -4.78 -22.85 1.47
C VAL A 220 -5.75 -23.47 0.44
N ILE A 221 -5.25 -24.31 -0.46
CA ILE A 221 -6.06 -24.99 -1.47
C ILE A 221 -7.12 -25.89 -0.82
N GLU A 222 -6.71 -26.72 0.13
CA GLU A 222 -7.61 -27.58 0.91
C GLU A 222 -8.66 -26.75 1.65
N PHE A 223 -8.23 -25.69 2.35
CA PHE A 223 -9.14 -24.79 3.04
C PHE A 223 -10.16 -24.16 2.10
N CYS A 224 -9.72 -23.70 0.92
CA CYS A 224 -10.61 -23.12 -0.07
C CYS A 224 -11.59 -24.14 -0.65
N SER A 225 -11.14 -25.38 -0.91
CA SER A 225 -12.00 -26.46 -1.38
C SER A 225 -13.09 -26.79 -0.36
N ASP A 226 -12.72 -26.94 0.90
CA ASP A 226 -13.63 -27.36 1.98
C ASP A 226 -14.61 -26.25 2.37
N ASN A 227 -14.22 -24.98 2.18
CA ASN A 227 -15.00 -23.81 2.58
C ASN A 227 -15.46 -22.95 1.39
N LYS A 228 -15.51 -23.52 0.18
CA LYS A 228 -15.77 -22.79 -1.07
C LYS A 228 -17.04 -21.93 -1.03
N VAL A 229 -18.13 -22.47 -0.47
CA VAL A 229 -19.43 -21.76 -0.37
C VAL A 229 -19.30 -20.57 0.58
N GLU A 230 -18.73 -20.78 1.77
CA GLU A 230 -18.54 -19.75 2.78
C GLU A 230 -17.64 -18.61 2.25
N ILE A 231 -16.53 -18.92 1.59
CA ILE A 231 -15.60 -17.92 1.04
C ILE A 231 -16.28 -17.07 -0.04
N ILE A 232 -16.96 -17.69 -1.00
CA ILE A 232 -17.65 -16.98 -2.09
C ILE A 232 -18.76 -16.08 -1.51
N GLU A 233 -19.55 -16.59 -0.57
CA GLU A 233 -20.61 -15.81 0.08
C GLU A 233 -20.05 -14.64 0.90
N LEU A 234 -18.97 -14.85 1.65
CA LEU A 234 -18.30 -13.80 2.42
C LEU A 234 -17.73 -12.71 1.51
N ASN A 235 -17.06 -13.07 0.42
CA ASN A 235 -16.55 -12.12 -0.57
C ASN A 235 -17.70 -11.28 -1.16
N GLY A 236 -18.80 -11.93 -1.55
CA GLY A 236 -19.98 -11.24 -2.06
C GLY A 236 -20.68 -10.34 -1.03
N LYS A 237 -20.74 -10.76 0.25
CA LYS A 237 -21.25 -9.92 1.35
C LYS A 237 -20.35 -8.72 1.59
N ALA A 238 -19.03 -8.92 1.64
CA ALA A 238 -18.06 -7.85 1.85
C ALA A 238 -18.16 -6.78 0.74
N ASP A 239 -18.32 -7.22 -0.51
CA ASP A 239 -18.52 -6.35 -1.67
C ASP A 239 -19.80 -5.50 -1.56
N ARG A 240 -20.94 -6.11 -1.22
CA ARG A 240 -22.23 -5.39 -1.06
C ARG A 240 -22.24 -4.49 0.19
N ASN A 241 -21.76 -5.00 1.32
CA ASN A 241 -21.83 -4.28 2.59
C ASN A 241 -20.83 -3.12 2.64
N SER A 242 -19.73 -3.17 1.88
CA SER A 242 -18.87 -2.00 1.72
C SER A 242 -19.63 -0.80 1.13
N ILE A 243 -20.51 -1.04 0.15
CA ILE A 243 -21.33 0.01 -0.46
C ILE A 243 -22.39 0.50 0.55
N ILE A 244 -23.16 -0.41 1.15
CA ILE A 244 -24.21 -0.08 2.12
C ILE A 244 -23.64 0.73 3.30
N ASN A 245 -22.54 0.26 3.89
CA ASN A 245 -21.96 0.90 5.06
C ASN A 245 -21.43 2.30 4.73
N LEU A 246 -20.72 2.46 3.61
CA LEU A 246 -20.08 3.73 3.25
C LEU A 246 -21.05 4.75 2.66
N LEU A 247 -22.04 4.33 1.86
CA LEU A 247 -22.94 5.24 1.15
C LEU A 247 -24.31 5.41 1.81
N GLU A 248 -24.88 4.38 2.41
CA GLU A 248 -26.20 4.47 3.05
C GLU A 248 -26.07 4.80 4.54
N LYS A 249 -25.23 4.06 5.27
CA LYS A 249 -25.00 4.30 6.70
C LYS A 249 -24.00 5.42 6.99
N LYS A 250 -23.33 5.93 5.95
CA LYS A 250 -22.33 7.01 6.04
C LYS A 250 -21.21 6.71 7.05
N GLU A 251 -20.84 5.43 7.19
CA GLU A 251 -19.63 5.05 7.91
C GLU A 251 -18.41 5.63 7.18
N LYS A 252 -17.36 5.96 7.93
CA LYS A 252 -16.10 6.41 7.35
C LYS A 252 -15.21 5.22 7.02
N LEU A 253 -14.47 5.31 5.92
CA LEU A 253 -13.49 4.31 5.55
C LEU A 253 -12.15 4.60 6.23
N PRO A 254 -11.58 3.67 7.03
CA PRO A 254 -10.21 3.78 7.50
C PRO A 254 -9.22 3.73 6.33
N VAL A 255 -8.32 4.72 6.25
CA VAL A 255 -7.29 4.82 5.19
C VAL A 255 -5.87 4.99 5.75
N GLY A 256 -5.74 5.02 7.08
CA GLY A 256 -4.45 5.09 7.75
C GLY A 256 -4.50 4.39 9.10
N PHE A 257 -3.46 3.60 9.36
CA PHE A 257 -3.35 2.75 10.53
C PHE A 257 -2.00 2.95 11.23
N LYS A 258 -1.97 2.70 12.53
CA LYS A 258 -0.73 2.71 13.33
C LYS A 258 -0.79 1.61 14.38
N VAL A 259 0.29 0.87 14.54
CA VAL A 259 0.46 -0.06 15.66
C VAL A 259 0.82 0.75 16.92
N SER A 260 0.10 0.52 18.00
CA SER A 260 0.31 1.22 19.27
C SER A 260 1.54 0.70 20.02
N GLY A 261 1.89 1.35 21.14
CA GLY A 261 2.95 0.89 22.03
C GLY A 261 2.57 -0.28 22.93
N LYS A 262 1.32 -0.77 22.88
CA LYS A 262 0.87 -1.90 23.70
C LYS A 262 1.35 -3.21 23.08
N SER A 263 1.85 -4.10 23.93
CA SER A 263 2.25 -5.46 23.53
C SER A 263 1.49 -6.52 24.31
N VAL A 264 1.45 -7.71 23.73
CA VAL A 264 1.13 -8.96 24.42
C VAL A 264 2.34 -9.88 24.40
N LYS A 265 2.49 -10.72 25.42
CA LYS A 265 3.57 -11.71 25.45
C LYS A 265 3.24 -12.88 24.54
N THR A 266 4.16 -13.25 23.66
CA THR A 266 4.02 -14.40 22.76
C THR A 266 5.18 -15.39 22.94
N PRO A 267 4.91 -16.69 23.10
CA PRO A 267 5.96 -17.71 23.07
C PRO A 267 6.65 -17.75 21.70
N PHE A 268 7.96 -17.87 21.71
CA PHE A 268 8.75 -17.84 20.48
C PHE A 268 9.92 -18.83 20.54
N LYS A 269 10.07 -19.67 19.51
CA LYS A 269 11.17 -20.63 19.39
C LYS A 269 12.34 -19.99 18.66
N GLY A 270 13.28 -19.44 19.40
CA GLY A 270 14.44 -18.71 18.90
C GLY A 270 15.74 -19.52 18.88
N VAL A 271 16.79 -18.82 18.50
CA VAL A 271 18.19 -19.24 18.62
C VAL A 271 18.85 -18.29 19.60
N LYS A 272 19.66 -18.82 20.52
CA LYS A 272 20.39 -18.01 21.49
C LYS A 272 21.39 -17.11 20.78
N TYR A 273 21.45 -15.84 21.16
CA TYR A 273 22.39 -14.87 20.62
C TYR A 273 22.95 -13.99 21.73
N TYR A 274 24.04 -13.30 21.42
CA TYR A 274 24.60 -12.25 22.27
C TYR A 274 25.02 -11.05 21.42
N LYS A 275 25.31 -9.93 22.08
CA LYS A 275 25.80 -8.70 21.45
C LYS A 275 27.26 -8.51 21.78
N GLU A 276 28.04 -8.12 20.77
CA GLU A 276 29.44 -7.72 20.97
C GLU A 276 29.80 -6.55 20.07
N LYS A 277 30.85 -5.81 20.43
CA LYS A 277 31.31 -4.67 19.63
C LYS A 277 31.96 -5.14 18.33
N SER A 278 31.57 -4.53 17.22
CA SER A 278 32.13 -4.77 15.90
C SER A 278 33.34 -3.87 15.67
N GLU A 279 34.48 -4.46 15.32
CA GLU A 279 35.68 -3.70 14.91
C GLU A 279 35.52 -3.05 13.52
N ILE A 280 34.60 -3.56 12.69
CA ILE A 280 34.40 -3.10 11.32
C ILE A 280 33.43 -1.92 11.26
N SER A 281 32.25 -2.07 11.88
CA SER A 281 31.23 -1.02 11.87
C SER A 281 31.36 -0.06 13.05
N GLY A 282 32.07 -0.45 14.12
CA GLY A 282 32.14 0.30 15.38
C GLY A 282 30.90 0.15 16.29
N ASP A 283 29.82 -0.45 15.77
CA ASP A 283 28.54 -0.64 16.45
C ASP A 283 28.46 -1.99 17.20
N GLU A 284 27.40 -2.23 17.96
CA GLU A 284 27.06 -3.56 18.47
C GLU A 284 26.54 -4.46 17.33
N LYS A 285 27.09 -5.68 17.22
CA LYS A 285 26.59 -6.72 16.30
C LYS A 285 25.93 -7.85 17.07
N ILE A 286 24.89 -8.43 16.48
CA ILE A 286 24.24 -9.64 16.98
C ILE A 286 25.02 -10.86 16.48
N VAL A 287 25.38 -11.77 17.39
CA VAL A 287 26.02 -13.04 17.07
C VAL A 287 25.10 -14.17 17.50
N TYR A 288 24.55 -14.88 16.52
CA TYR A 288 23.75 -16.09 16.75
C TYR A 288 24.65 -17.29 17.04
N THR A 289 24.23 -18.11 18.00
CA THR A 289 24.87 -19.39 18.33
C THR A 289 24.15 -20.55 17.66
N ASN A 290 24.59 -21.79 17.88
CA ASN A 290 23.87 -22.98 17.44
C ASN A 290 22.89 -23.52 18.52
N GLU A 291 22.77 -22.85 19.65
CA GLU A 291 21.91 -23.28 20.77
C GLU A 291 20.46 -22.81 20.56
N LYS A 292 19.52 -23.75 20.71
CA LYS A 292 18.08 -23.47 20.64
C LYS A 292 17.60 -22.83 21.93
N GLU A 293 16.70 -21.86 21.85
CA GLU A 293 16.15 -21.17 23.02
C GLU A 293 14.65 -20.93 22.87
N ASN A 294 13.89 -21.15 23.96
CA ASN A 294 12.50 -20.72 24.02
C ASN A 294 12.45 -19.34 24.65
N LEU A 295 12.00 -18.36 23.88
CA LEU A 295 11.87 -16.96 24.25
C LEU A 295 10.41 -16.62 24.51
N VAL A 296 10.21 -15.49 25.19
CA VAL A 296 8.91 -14.82 25.28
C VAL A 296 9.09 -13.40 24.79
N LEU A 297 8.54 -13.10 23.62
CA LEU A 297 8.68 -11.80 22.97
C LEU A 297 7.49 -10.90 23.28
N ASP A 298 7.72 -9.59 23.18
CA ASP A 298 6.64 -8.61 23.05
C ASP A 298 6.13 -8.61 21.60
N LEU A 299 4.85 -8.93 21.41
CA LEU A 299 4.14 -8.78 20.14
C LEU A 299 3.31 -7.50 20.17
N PHE A 300 3.64 -6.56 19.30
CA PHE A 300 2.93 -5.31 19.10
C PHE A 300 1.94 -5.46 17.94
N ASN A 301 0.66 -5.69 18.26
CA ASN A 301 -0.41 -5.87 17.27
C ASN A 301 -1.71 -5.12 17.60
N ASP A 302 -1.65 -4.17 18.54
CA ASP A 302 -2.77 -3.27 18.85
C ASP A 302 -2.87 -2.17 17.78
N VAL A 303 -3.74 -2.38 16.79
CA VAL A 303 -3.89 -1.49 15.63
C VAL A 303 -4.92 -0.39 15.90
N GLN A 304 -4.47 0.86 15.72
CA GLN A 304 -5.27 2.07 15.82
C GLN A 304 -5.54 2.65 14.42
N ILE A 305 -6.79 3.06 14.20
CA ILE A 305 -7.15 3.87 13.03
C ILE A 305 -6.70 5.29 13.33
N VAL A 306 -5.83 5.85 12.48
CA VAL A 306 -5.32 7.23 12.64
C VAL A 306 -5.85 8.18 11.59
N LYS A 307 -6.43 7.65 10.50
CA LYS A 307 -7.08 8.41 9.43
C LYS A 307 -8.29 7.66 8.89
N GLU A 308 -9.37 8.40 8.69
CA GLU A 308 -10.64 7.90 8.20
C GLU A 308 -11.30 8.97 7.32
N VAL A 309 -11.95 8.55 6.23
CA VAL A 309 -12.50 9.46 5.23
C VAL A 309 -13.99 9.19 4.99
N SER A 310 -14.77 10.26 4.86
CA SER A 310 -16.14 10.19 4.37
C SER A 310 -16.14 9.99 2.86
N VAL A 311 -16.89 8.98 2.40
CA VAL A 311 -16.94 8.60 0.98
C VAL A 311 -18.05 9.41 0.28
N PRO A 312 -17.73 10.16 -0.79
CA PRO A 312 -18.73 10.92 -1.55
C PRO A 312 -19.59 9.98 -2.41
N ASN A 313 -20.69 10.47 -2.99
CA ASN A 313 -21.49 9.69 -3.95
C ASN A 313 -20.75 9.48 -5.28
N LEU A 314 -19.95 10.45 -5.71
CA LEU A 314 -19.05 10.31 -6.86
C LEU A 314 -17.86 11.26 -6.79
N TYR A 315 -16.82 10.91 -7.55
CA TYR A 315 -15.70 11.80 -7.86
C TYR A 315 -15.82 12.29 -9.31
N ILE A 316 -15.37 13.53 -9.54
CA ILE A 316 -15.22 14.11 -10.88
C ILE A 316 -13.73 14.36 -11.13
N ILE A 317 -13.19 13.82 -12.22
CA ILE A 317 -11.80 13.99 -12.64
C ILE A 317 -11.79 14.74 -13.98
N PRO A 318 -11.15 15.92 -14.07
CA PRO A 318 -11.04 16.65 -15.34
C PRO A 318 -10.32 15.83 -16.43
N SER A 319 -10.66 16.09 -17.70
CA SER A 319 -10.18 15.32 -18.85
C SER A 319 -8.66 15.28 -19.01
N GLU A 320 -7.97 16.35 -18.60
CA GLU A 320 -6.52 16.47 -18.65
C GLU A 320 -5.78 15.49 -17.72
N TRP A 321 -6.49 14.86 -16.78
CA TRP A 321 -5.94 13.85 -15.86
C TRP A 321 -6.26 12.40 -16.30
N SER A 322 -6.35 12.16 -17.61
CA SER A 322 -6.66 10.84 -18.18
C SER A 322 -5.72 9.72 -17.72
N LEU A 323 -4.44 10.01 -17.45
CA LEU A 323 -3.46 9.03 -16.98
C LEU A 323 -3.89 8.33 -15.68
N ILE A 324 -4.45 9.05 -14.72
CA ILE A 324 -4.92 8.41 -13.48
C ILE A 324 -6.17 7.57 -13.73
N VAL A 325 -7.03 7.98 -14.67
CA VAL A 325 -8.23 7.24 -15.05
C VAL A 325 -7.87 5.92 -15.74
N GLU A 326 -6.84 5.93 -16.61
CA GLU A 326 -6.29 4.71 -17.20
C GLU A 326 -5.81 3.72 -16.12
N ARG A 327 -5.12 4.21 -15.09
CA ARG A 327 -4.67 3.38 -13.95
C ARG A 327 -5.83 2.87 -13.12
N MET A 328 -6.82 3.71 -12.82
CA MET A 328 -8.04 3.31 -12.11
C MET A 328 -8.75 2.14 -12.80
N ARG A 329 -8.87 2.17 -14.13
CA ARG A 329 -9.48 1.08 -14.91
C ARG A 329 -8.73 -0.24 -14.76
N LEU A 330 -7.39 -0.24 -14.59
CA LEU A 330 -6.62 -1.47 -14.34
C LEU A 330 -7.03 -2.13 -13.03
N HIS A 331 -7.41 -1.37 -12.01
CA HIS A 331 -7.91 -1.91 -10.74
C HIS A 331 -9.38 -2.39 -10.81
N GLY A 332 -10.00 -2.34 -11.99
CA GLY A 332 -11.40 -2.72 -12.21
C GLY A 332 -12.41 -1.61 -11.89
N VAL A 333 -11.96 -0.37 -11.71
CA VAL A 333 -12.85 0.77 -11.47
C VAL A 333 -13.62 1.12 -12.75
N LYS A 334 -14.95 1.18 -12.66
CA LYS A 334 -15.80 1.70 -13.72
C LYS A 334 -15.76 3.23 -13.70
N VAL A 335 -15.55 3.82 -14.87
CA VAL A 335 -15.43 5.26 -15.06
C VAL A 335 -16.25 5.67 -16.27
N ASP A 336 -17.21 6.55 -16.05
CA ASP A 336 -18.05 7.16 -17.07
C ASP A 336 -17.46 8.50 -17.53
N THR A 337 -18.01 9.06 -18.60
CA THR A 337 -17.62 10.36 -19.14
C THR A 337 -18.85 11.25 -19.27
N LEU A 338 -18.72 12.49 -18.81
CA LEU A 338 -19.76 13.50 -18.90
C LEU A 338 -19.98 13.89 -20.37
N LYS A 339 -21.24 13.85 -20.84
CA LYS A 339 -21.58 14.05 -22.26
C LYS A 339 -21.77 15.51 -22.65
N GLU A 340 -22.12 16.37 -21.70
CA GLU A 340 -22.41 17.78 -21.90
C GLU A 340 -21.94 18.57 -20.68
N ASP A 341 -21.71 19.87 -20.86
CA ASP A 341 -21.34 20.74 -19.74
C ASP A 341 -22.44 20.72 -18.66
N LYS A 342 -22.05 20.55 -17.40
CA LYS A 342 -23.01 20.51 -16.28
C LYS A 342 -22.47 21.21 -15.05
N ILE A 343 -23.35 21.90 -14.32
CA ILE A 343 -23.00 22.54 -13.05
C ILE A 343 -23.20 21.51 -11.93
N PHE A 344 -22.20 21.40 -11.06
CA PHE A 344 -22.24 20.58 -9.85
C PHE A 344 -21.92 21.43 -8.62
N ASP A 345 -22.58 21.12 -7.50
CA ASP A 345 -22.10 21.49 -6.17
C ASP A 345 -21.00 20.51 -5.79
N VAL A 346 -19.76 21.00 -5.69
CA VAL A 346 -18.58 20.16 -5.43
C VAL A 346 -17.89 20.56 -4.15
N LYS A 347 -17.40 19.56 -3.42
CA LYS A 347 -16.38 19.73 -2.39
C LYS A 347 -14.99 19.59 -3.02
N ARG A 348 -14.10 20.52 -2.69
CA ARG A 348 -12.73 20.62 -3.22
C ARG A 348 -11.72 20.77 -2.10
N TYR A 349 -10.47 20.48 -2.43
CA TYR A 349 -9.34 20.61 -1.52
C TYR A 349 -8.32 21.60 -2.07
N ARG A 350 -7.82 22.49 -1.21
CA ARG A 350 -6.59 23.27 -1.43
C ARG A 350 -5.55 22.86 -0.41
N PHE A 351 -4.32 22.69 -0.85
CA PHE A 351 -3.23 22.25 0.00
C PHE A 351 -2.41 23.45 0.54
N SER A 352 -1.89 23.29 1.74
CA SER A 352 -0.88 24.17 2.35
C SER A 352 0.26 23.31 2.92
N ASP A 353 1.35 23.94 3.37
CA ASP A 353 2.50 23.25 3.97
C ASP A 353 3.08 22.10 3.13
N ILE A 354 3.12 22.31 1.80
CA ILE A 354 3.56 21.30 0.84
C ILE A 354 5.04 20.99 1.07
N LYS A 355 5.35 19.71 1.30
CA LYS A 355 6.71 19.21 1.52
C LYS A 355 6.95 17.96 0.69
N PHE A 356 7.92 18.04 -0.21
CA PHE A 356 8.42 16.90 -0.98
C PHE A 356 9.49 16.14 -0.20
N GLU A 357 9.50 14.82 -0.34
CA GLU A 357 10.63 14.01 0.11
C GLU A 357 11.87 14.32 -0.74
N GLU A 358 13.00 14.55 -0.07
CA GLU A 358 14.29 14.91 -0.71
C GLU A 358 14.84 13.79 -1.60
N LYS A 359 14.52 12.54 -1.28
CA LYS A 359 14.98 11.36 -2.01
C LYS A 359 13.79 10.69 -2.71
N PRO A 360 14.01 10.14 -3.91
CA PRO A 360 12.96 9.38 -4.58
C PRO A 360 12.70 8.06 -3.86
N PHE A 361 11.44 7.64 -3.86
CA PHE A 361 11.00 6.32 -3.47
C PHE A 361 10.24 5.68 -4.63
N GLU A 362 10.71 4.52 -5.12
CA GLU A 362 10.12 3.83 -6.29
C GLU A 362 10.00 4.74 -7.54
N GLY A 363 11.02 5.59 -7.76
CA GLY A 363 11.08 6.51 -8.90
C GLY A 363 10.25 7.79 -8.75
N ARG A 364 9.68 8.07 -7.57
CA ARG A 364 8.81 9.23 -7.32
C ARG A 364 9.24 10.02 -6.08
N ASN A 365 9.11 11.34 -6.11
CA ASN A 365 9.18 12.17 -4.90
C ASN A 365 7.79 12.23 -4.28
N ARG A 366 7.63 11.58 -3.12
CA ARG A 366 6.37 11.67 -2.38
C ARG A 366 6.17 13.06 -1.82
N VAL A 367 4.93 13.40 -1.53
CA VAL A 367 4.54 14.71 -1.04
C VAL A 367 3.62 14.61 0.17
N SER A 368 3.80 15.53 1.11
CA SER A 368 2.94 15.74 2.27
C SER A 368 2.44 17.18 2.30
N PHE A 369 1.29 17.40 2.92
CA PHE A 369 0.58 18.67 2.91
C PHE A 369 -0.51 18.69 3.99
N THR A 370 -0.98 19.90 4.31
CA THR A 370 -2.21 20.17 5.06
C THR A 370 -3.37 20.33 4.08
N ILE A 371 -4.55 19.77 4.40
CA ILE A 371 -5.75 19.81 3.54
C ILE A 371 -6.70 20.88 4.04
N ASN A 372 -7.12 21.79 3.16
CA ASN A 372 -8.16 22.78 3.43
C ASN A 372 -9.35 22.51 2.50
N GLU A 373 -10.51 22.19 3.06
CA GLU A 373 -11.72 21.88 2.28
C GLU A 373 -12.60 23.11 2.07
N TYR A 374 -13.26 23.17 0.91
CA TYR A 374 -14.24 24.20 0.59
C TYR A 374 -15.26 23.69 -0.45
N TYR A 375 -16.40 24.37 -0.55
CA TYR A 375 -17.48 24.03 -1.48
C TYR A 375 -17.60 25.12 -2.55
N GLU A 376 -17.88 24.71 -3.79
CA GLU A 376 -18.18 25.65 -4.88
C GLU A 376 -19.18 25.05 -5.87
N LYS A 377 -19.96 25.94 -6.52
CA LYS A 377 -20.69 25.59 -7.75
C LYS A 377 -19.75 25.71 -8.92
N ARG A 378 -19.47 24.60 -9.60
CA ARG A 378 -18.54 24.57 -10.74
C ARG A 378 -19.23 24.05 -11.99
N LYS A 379 -19.08 24.79 -13.10
CA LYS A 379 -19.41 24.28 -14.44
C LYS A 379 -18.31 23.30 -14.85
N ILE A 380 -18.66 22.03 -15.00
CA ILE A 380 -17.77 20.95 -15.42
C ILE A 380 -17.99 20.71 -16.91
N PRO A 381 -16.93 20.73 -17.74
CA PRO A 381 -17.06 20.56 -19.18
C PRO A 381 -17.34 19.10 -19.55
N ALA A 382 -18.04 18.92 -20.69
CA ALA A 382 -18.14 17.62 -21.36
C ALA A 382 -16.73 17.00 -21.56
N GLY A 383 -16.64 15.68 -21.48
CA GLY A 383 -15.37 14.94 -21.52
C GLY A 383 -14.72 14.70 -20.16
N SER A 384 -15.16 15.40 -19.10
CA SER A 384 -14.73 15.09 -17.72
C SER A 384 -15.17 13.69 -17.30
N TYR A 385 -14.36 13.01 -16.50
CA TYR A 385 -14.65 11.66 -16.03
C TYR A 385 -15.49 11.68 -14.76
N ILE A 386 -16.46 10.77 -14.69
CA ILE A 386 -17.33 10.55 -13.53
C ILE A 386 -17.04 9.18 -12.96
N VAL A 387 -16.68 9.14 -11.69
CA VAL A 387 -16.41 7.89 -10.95
C VAL A 387 -17.43 7.78 -9.83
N SER A 388 -18.54 7.07 -10.10
CA SER A 388 -19.49 6.70 -9.05
C SER A 388 -18.77 5.86 -7.99
N THR A 389 -19.02 6.13 -6.71
CA THR A 389 -18.52 5.28 -5.62
C THR A 389 -19.44 4.09 -5.36
N ASP A 390 -20.66 4.10 -5.92
CA ASP A 390 -21.61 2.98 -5.88
C ASP A 390 -21.17 1.84 -6.83
N GLN A 391 -20.06 1.21 -6.47
CA GLN A 391 -19.50 0.07 -7.16
C GLN A 391 -18.57 -0.72 -6.22
N ARG A 392 -18.34 -1.99 -6.56
CA ARG A 392 -17.53 -2.95 -5.79
C ARG A 392 -16.16 -2.40 -5.37
N THR A 393 -15.52 -1.60 -6.23
CA THR A 393 -14.19 -1.04 -6.02
C THR A 393 -14.16 0.20 -5.13
N ILE A 394 -15.24 0.53 -4.39
CA ILE A 394 -15.37 1.73 -3.55
C ILE A 394 -14.14 1.99 -2.66
N LYS A 395 -13.61 0.97 -1.98
CA LYS A 395 -12.42 1.11 -1.13
C LYS A 395 -11.15 1.43 -1.93
N VAL A 396 -11.01 0.87 -3.14
CA VAL A 396 -9.88 1.16 -4.04
C VAL A 396 -9.94 2.59 -4.55
N ILE A 397 -11.13 3.04 -4.99
CA ILE A 397 -11.35 4.41 -5.47
C ILE A 397 -10.92 5.41 -4.40
N VAL A 398 -11.38 5.21 -3.17
CA VAL A 398 -11.07 6.09 -2.04
C VAL A 398 -9.58 6.10 -1.73
N ASN A 399 -8.92 4.94 -1.69
CA ASN A 399 -7.47 4.88 -1.44
C ASN A 399 -6.63 5.51 -2.56
N LEU A 400 -7.10 5.51 -3.81
CA LEU A 400 -6.43 6.16 -4.94
C LEU A 400 -6.63 7.68 -4.97
N LEU A 401 -7.84 8.16 -4.62
CA LEU A 401 -8.25 9.54 -4.84
C LEU A 401 -8.24 10.44 -3.61
N GLU A 402 -8.43 9.91 -2.39
CA GLU A 402 -8.45 10.75 -1.18
C GLU A 402 -7.03 11.14 -0.76
N PRO A 403 -6.73 12.44 -0.60
CA PRO A 403 -5.38 12.88 -0.21
C PRO A 403 -4.94 12.39 1.17
N GLU A 404 -5.86 12.02 2.06
CA GLU A 404 -5.52 11.43 3.36
C GLU A 404 -4.98 10.00 3.25
N ALA A 405 -5.37 9.23 2.22
CA ALA A 405 -4.89 7.87 2.02
C ALA A 405 -3.39 7.84 1.72
N GLU A 406 -2.68 6.87 2.28
CA GLU A 406 -1.21 6.79 2.18
C GLU A 406 -0.74 6.55 0.73
N ASP A 407 -1.50 5.74 -0.01
CA ASP A 407 -1.19 5.32 -1.38
C ASP A 407 -2.01 6.04 -2.46
N SER A 408 -2.49 7.24 -2.15
CA SER A 408 -3.20 8.08 -3.13
C SER A 408 -2.29 8.58 -4.24
N PHE A 409 -2.88 8.84 -5.41
CA PHE A 409 -2.16 9.39 -6.56
C PHE A 409 -1.47 10.71 -6.22
N ILE A 410 -2.06 11.55 -5.37
CA ILE A 410 -1.40 12.80 -4.98
C ILE A 410 -0.15 12.55 -4.13
N LYS A 411 -0.16 11.63 -3.16
CA LYS A 411 1.03 11.30 -2.37
C LYS A 411 2.10 10.58 -3.18
N TRP A 412 1.72 9.91 -4.26
CA TRP A 412 2.65 9.35 -5.26
C TRP A 412 3.12 10.38 -6.30
N GLY A 413 2.69 11.64 -6.18
CA GLY A 413 3.18 12.74 -6.99
C GLY A 413 2.63 12.81 -8.43
N PHE A 414 1.49 12.17 -8.69
CA PHE A 414 0.82 12.28 -10.00
C PHE A 414 0.34 13.68 -10.31
N PHE A 415 0.12 14.49 -9.27
CA PHE A 415 -0.40 15.84 -9.38
C PHE A 415 0.65 16.90 -9.08
N ASN A 416 1.95 16.57 -9.10
CA ASN A 416 2.99 17.52 -8.67
C ASN A 416 2.95 18.88 -9.39
N ALA A 417 2.48 18.89 -10.64
CA ALA A 417 2.31 20.12 -11.42
C ALA A 417 1.39 21.16 -10.76
N ILE A 418 0.44 20.76 -9.89
CA ILE A 418 -0.45 21.72 -9.21
C ILE A 418 0.25 22.52 -8.12
N PHE A 419 1.44 22.08 -7.69
CA PHE A 419 2.23 22.74 -6.64
C PHE A 419 3.26 23.71 -7.21
N GLU A 420 3.37 23.81 -8.53
CA GLU A 420 4.36 24.65 -9.20
C GLU A 420 3.71 25.96 -9.66
N GLN A 421 4.15 27.07 -9.09
CA GLN A 421 3.77 28.40 -9.55
C GLN A 421 4.28 28.62 -10.98
N LYS A 422 3.38 29.00 -11.89
CA LYS A 422 3.69 29.22 -13.31
C LYS A 422 3.93 30.68 -13.67
N GLU A 423 3.11 31.57 -13.11
CA GLU A 423 3.18 33.00 -13.35
C GLU A 423 3.79 33.73 -12.15
N TYR A 424 4.44 34.86 -12.42
CA TYR A 424 5.11 35.68 -11.42
C TYR A 424 4.91 37.17 -11.73
N PHE A 425 5.43 38.05 -10.87
CA PHE A 425 5.36 39.49 -11.08
C PHE A 425 6.75 40.08 -11.25
N GLU A 426 6.82 41.17 -12.03
CA GLU A 426 7.96 42.08 -12.03
C GLU A 426 7.76 43.14 -10.94
N ALA A 427 8.79 43.40 -10.14
CA ALA A 427 8.68 44.31 -8.99
C ALA A 427 8.13 45.69 -9.36
N TYR A 428 8.58 46.30 -10.46
CA TYR A 428 8.11 47.62 -10.89
C TYR A 428 6.62 47.65 -11.26
N VAL A 429 6.07 46.53 -11.75
CA VAL A 429 4.63 46.38 -12.03
C VAL A 429 3.88 46.23 -10.72
N MET A 430 4.38 45.35 -9.84
CA MET A 430 3.71 45.03 -8.58
C MET A 430 3.70 46.21 -7.61
N GLU A 431 4.72 47.05 -7.60
CA GLU A 431 4.75 48.31 -6.82
C GLU A 431 3.56 49.20 -7.15
N LYS A 432 3.32 49.44 -8.45
CA LYS A 432 2.20 50.26 -8.92
C LYS A 432 0.85 49.65 -8.51
N ILE A 433 0.68 48.34 -8.74
CA ILE A 433 -0.56 47.62 -8.41
C ILE A 433 -0.81 47.62 -6.89
N SER A 434 0.21 47.35 -6.09
CA SER A 434 0.11 47.30 -4.62
C SER A 434 -0.36 48.64 -4.04
N GLN A 435 0.17 49.75 -4.56
CA GLN A 435 -0.27 51.10 -4.18
C GLN A 435 -1.75 51.36 -4.51
N GLU A 436 -2.24 50.85 -5.63
CA GLU A 436 -3.66 50.94 -5.99
C GLU A 436 -4.53 50.04 -5.10
N MET A 437 -4.06 48.83 -4.77
CA MET A 437 -4.76 47.88 -3.90
C MET A 437 -4.99 48.46 -2.50
N ILE A 438 -3.95 49.00 -1.84
CA ILE A 438 -4.10 49.59 -0.49
C ILE A 438 -4.93 50.87 -0.46
N LYS A 439 -5.00 51.62 -1.57
CA LYS A 439 -5.88 52.80 -1.68
C LYS A 439 -7.34 52.41 -1.79
N LYS A 440 -7.64 51.30 -2.46
CA LYS A 440 -9.00 50.77 -2.66
C LYS A 440 -9.49 49.97 -1.45
N ASP A 441 -8.58 49.28 -0.76
CA ASP A 441 -8.88 48.40 0.37
C ASP A 441 -8.08 48.79 1.63
N PRO A 442 -8.66 49.62 2.52
CA PRO A 442 -8.04 49.99 3.79
C PRO A 442 -7.79 48.81 4.73
N GLN A 443 -8.57 47.73 4.62
CA GLN A 443 -8.40 46.53 5.45
C GLN A 443 -7.15 45.76 5.02
N LEU A 444 -6.92 45.63 3.71
CA LEU A 444 -5.68 45.06 3.17
C LEU A 444 -4.43 45.82 3.63
N LYS A 445 -4.51 47.16 3.69
CA LYS A 445 -3.42 47.99 4.24
C LYS A 445 -3.16 47.66 5.71
N LYS A 446 -4.22 47.52 6.52
CA LYS A 446 -4.10 47.16 7.94
C LYS A 446 -3.43 45.81 8.12
N GLU A 447 -3.84 44.79 7.36
CA GLU A 447 -3.22 43.46 7.39
C GLU A 447 -1.74 43.49 7.00
N PHE A 448 -1.39 44.28 5.99
CA PHE A 448 0.01 44.47 5.58
C PHE A 448 0.84 45.14 6.70
N ASP A 449 0.34 46.22 7.29
CA ASP A 449 1.01 46.95 8.38
C ASP A 449 1.15 46.07 9.64
N GLU A 450 0.13 45.28 9.98
CA GLU A 450 0.18 44.30 11.06
C GLU A 450 1.27 43.26 10.80
N LYS A 451 1.31 42.66 9.60
CA LYS A 451 2.34 41.68 9.24
C LYS A 451 3.74 42.30 9.25
N LEU A 452 3.92 43.54 8.80
CA LEU A 452 5.18 44.29 8.91
C LEU A 452 5.64 44.48 10.36
N SER A 453 4.71 44.62 11.30
CA SER A 453 5.02 44.82 12.71
C SER A 453 5.36 43.52 13.46
N LEU A 454 4.80 42.39 13.00
CA LEU A 454 4.91 41.09 13.69
C LEU A 454 5.98 40.17 13.11
N ASP A 455 6.35 40.33 11.84
CA ASP A 455 7.27 39.44 11.13
C ASP A 455 8.51 40.19 10.62
N GLU A 456 9.60 40.10 11.37
CA GLU A 456 10.86 40.78 11.05
C GLU A 456 11.51 40.24 9.75
N LYS A 457 11.26 38.97 9.37
CA LYS A 457 11.76 38.44 8.09
C LYS A 457 10.99 39.06 6.93
N PHE A 458 9.66 39.06 7.01
CA PHE A 458 8.80 39.71 6.02
C PHE A 458 9.11 41.21 5.89
N LYS A 459 9.31 41.88 7.01
CA LYS A 459 9.70 43.29 7.03
C LYS A 459 11.03 43.52 6.30
N ASN A 460 11.99 42.61 6.34
CA ASN A 460 13.29 42.86 5.68
C ASN A 460 13.40 42.24 4.28
N ASP A 461 12.31 41.74 3.70
CA ASP A 461 12.27 41.14 2.37
C ASP A 461 11.32 41.91 1.42
N PRO A 462 11.86 42.77 0.53
CA PRO A 462 11.06 43.51 -0.44
C PRO A 462 10.22 42.61 -1.36
N ASN A 463 10.75 41.46 -1.76
CA ASN A 463 10.03 40.55 -2.65
C ASN A 463 8.86 39.89 -1.90
N ALA A 464 9.06 39.46 -0.66
CA ALA A 464 7.97 38.91 0.16
C ALA A 464 6.84 39.94 0.37
N ARG A 465 7.18 41.21 0.58
CA ARG A 465 6.20 42.31 0.70
C ARG A 465 5.38 42.51 -0.56
N LEU A 466 5.99 42.49 -1.74
CA LEU A 466 5.27 42.58 -3.02
C LEU A 466 4.44 41.31 -3.27
N ASN A 467 4.99 40.15 -2.92
CA ASN A 467 4.29 38.88 -3.07
C ASN A 467 3.02 38.81 -2.21
N PHE A 468 3.00 39.43 -1.03
CA PHE A 468 1.79 39.57 -0.21
C PHE A 468 0.62 40.18 -0.99
N PHE A 469 0.90 41.20 -1.81
CA PHE A 469 -0.11 41.82 -2.67
C PHE A 469 -0.39 40.97 -3.90
N TYR A 470 0.64 40.38 -4.52
CA TYR A 470 0.46 39.51 -5.68
C TYR A 470 -0.50 38.35 -5.38
N GLU A 471 -0.31 37.63 -4.27
CA GLU A 471 -1.17 36.53 -3.80
C GLU A 471 -2.64 36.92 -3.59
N ARG A 472 -2.92 38.21 -3.42
CA ARG A 472 -4.26 38.77 -3.21
C ARG A 472 -4.78 39.52 -4.44
N SER A 473 -4.02 39.51 -5.52
CA SER A 473 -4.38 40.18 -6.77
C SER A 473 -5.18 39.26 -7.69
N PRO A 474 -5.94 39.80 -8.65
CA PRO A 474 -6.61 39.00 -9.68
C PRO A 474 -5.66 38.24 -10.62
N TYR A 475 -4.36 38.55 -10.59
CA TYR A 475 -3.34 37.90 -11.41
C TYR A 475 -2.76 36.64 -10.76
N TYR A 476 -3.04 36.40 -9.48
CA TYR A 476 -2.58 35.19 -8.80
C TYR A 476 -3.30 33.96 -9.33
N ASP A 477 -2.57 32.87 -9.52
CA ASP A 477 -3.17 31.61 -9.95
C ASP A 477 -4.07 31.03 -8.86
N SER A 478 -5.37 31.25 -9.01
CA SER A 478 -6.39 30.69 -8.12
C SER A 478 -6.39 29.15 -8.09
N GLN A 479 -5.77 28.46 -9.06
CA GLN A 479 -5.66 27.00 -9.09
C GLN A 479 -4.37 26.46 -8.46
N LEU A 480 -3.41 27.32 -8.06
CA LEU A 480 -2.20 26.86 -7.37
C LEU A 480 -2.55 26.13 -6.07
N ASN A 481 -1.95 24.95 -5.89
CA ASN A 481 -2.18 24.03 -4.78
C ASN A 481 -3.61 23.49 -4.69
N VAL A 482 -4.45 23.64 -5.71
CA VAL A 482 -5.82 23.14 -5.71
C VAL A 482 -5.87 21.73 -6.29
N TYR A 483 -6.48 20.81 -5.55
CA TYR A 483 -6.65 19.44 -6.02
C TYR A 483 -7.61 19.38 -7.21
N PRO A 484 -7.22 18.74 -8.33
CA PRO A 484 -8.09 18.67 -9.50
C PRO A 484 -9.30 17.76 -9.34
N VAL A 485 -9.19 16.72 -8.50
CA VAL A 485 -10.28 15.77 -8.27
C VAL A 485 -11.31 16.39 -7.33
N MET A 486 -12.57 16.37 -7.76
CA MET A 486 -13.69 16.97 -7.05
C MET A 486 -14.60 15.89 -6.48
N LYS A 487 -15.26 16.18 -5.36
CA LYS A 487 -16.22 15.29 -4.68
C LYS A 487 -17.63 15.83 -4.81
N VAL A 488 -18.60 14.96 -5.07
CA VAL A 488 -20.04 15.27 -4.97
C VAL A 488 -20.62 14.39 -3.87
N GLU A 489 -21.04 15.01 -2.77
CA GLU A 489 -21.47 14.34 -1.53
C GLU A 489 -22.95 13.97 -1.48
#